data_AF-A0A508BIZ0-F1
#
_entry.id   AF-A0A508BIZ0-F1
#
_cell.length_a   1.000
_cell.length_b   1.000
_cell.length_c   1.000
_cell.angle_alpha   90.00
_cell.angle_beta   90.00
_cell.angle_gamma   90.00
#
_symmetry.space_group_name_H-M   'P 1'
#
loop_
_entity.id
_entity.type
_entity.pdbx_description
1 polymer ?
#
loop_
_entity_poly.entity_id
_entity_poly.type
_entity_poly.pdbx_seq_one_letter_code
_entity_poly.pdbx_strand_id
1 'polypeptide(L)'
;MSWVLANLPTIAGHLLAHLLQAVPAIVASFVLAIPIARLARVARPLRAVLVTGSSLLYAVPSLALFVILPIILATGIRDPLNVIVALTLYGLALLVPATADALDAVDARVLDAATAMGMGRLRCFLTVELPLAGPAILTGLRVVTVSTISLTTVGAVLGVRSLGWLFTDGFQRGITAEIVTGLVATAALALILDGLVLALGRLCLPWTWKRAGDAGAVPAGACAAAANSQEGKA
;
A
#
# COMPACT_ATOMS: atom_id res chain seq x y z
N MET A 1 -22.37 -25.54 7.48
CA MET A 1 -22.73 -24.33 6.71
C MET A 1 -23.91 -23.54 7.29
N SER A 2 -24.58 -24.01 8.36
CA SER A 2 -25.69 -23.30 9.02
C SER A 2 -25.27 -22.05 9.80
N TRP A 3 -24.07 -22.05 10.39
CA TRP A 3 -23.60 -20.94 11.24
C TRP A 3 -23.42 -19.63 10.45
N VAL A 4 -22.83 -19.69 9.25
CA VAL A 4 -22.61 -18.51 8.40
C VAL A 4 -23.93 -17.88 8.00
N LEU A 5 -24.86 -18.69 7.49
CA LEU A 5 -26.19 -18.22 7.06
C LEU A 5 -27.00 -17.62 8.21
N ALA A 6 -26.84 -18.16 9.43
CA ALA A 6 -27.49 -17.63 10.63
C ALA A 6 -26.87 -16.32 11.16
N ASN A 7 -25.59 -16.05 10.87
CA ASN A 7 -24.84 -14.91 11.41
C ASN A 7 -24.41 -13.88 10.34
N LEU A 8 -24.97 -13.97 9.13
CA LEU A 8 -24.75 -13.03 8.03
C LEU A 8 -24.87 -11.54 8.45
N PRO A 9 -25.88 -11.12 9.23
CA PRO A 9 -26.02 -9.72 9.64
C PRO A 9 -24.83 -9.24 10.49
N THR A 10 -24.38 -10.10 11.41
CA THR A 10 -23.25 -9.83 12.30
C THR A 10 -21.96 -9.73 11.50
N ILE A 11 -21.70 -10.69 10.61
CA ILE A 11 -20.51 -10.71 9.73
C ILE A 11 -20.48 -9.44 8.86
N ALA A 12 -21.60 -9.07 8.24
CA ALA A 12 -21.71 -7.86 7.43
C ALA A 12 -21.42 -6.59 8.23
N GLY A 13 -21.94 -6.50 9.47
CA GLY A 13 -21.65 -5.39 10.38
C GLY A 13 -20.18 -5.28 10.75
N HIS A 14 -19.50 -6.41 11.01
CA HIS A 14 -18.06 -6.44 11.30
C HIS A 14 -17.19 -6.14 10.07
N LEU A 15 -17.59 -6.60 8.90
CA LEU A 15 -16.95 -6.29 7.63
C LEU A 15 -17.02 -4.79 7.33
N LEU A 16 -18.20 -4.19 7.51
CA LEU A 16 -18.36 -2.75 7.31
C LEU A 16 -17.50 -1.94 8.30
N ALA A 17 -17.49 -2.32 9.58
CA ALA A 17 -16.64 -1.66 10.57
C ALA A 17 -15.15 -1.78 10.22
N HIS A 18 -14.73 -2.95 9.73
CA HIS A 18 -13.36 -3.19 9.27
C HIS A 18 -12.99 -2.28 8.09
N LEU A 19 -13.87 -2.15 7.10
CA LEU A 19 -13.68 -1.24 5.96
C LEU A 19 -13.64 0.23 6.37
N LEU A 20 -14.54 0.65 7.26
CA LEU A 20 -14.60 2.03 7.76
C LEU A 20 -13.33 2.45 8.52
N GLN A 21 -12.53 1.50 8.99
CA GLN A 21 -11.25 1.77 9.66
C GLN A 21 -10.07 1.67 8.68
N ALA A 22 -10.04 0.62 7.86
CA ALA A 22 -8.93 0.36 6.96
C ALA A 22 -8.87 1.35 5.79
N VAL A 23 -10.00 1.64 5.13
CA VAL A 23 -10.01 2.47 3.92
C VAL A 23 -9.55 3.91 4.20
N PRO A 24 -10.07 4.61 5.23
CA PRO A 24 -9.57 5.95 5.54
C PRO A 24 -8.07 5.96 5.89
N ALA A 25 -7.58 4.95 6.59
CA ALA A 25 -6.17 4.85 6.94
C ALA A 25 -5.26 4.63 5.72
N ILE A 26 -5.68 3.77 4.77
CA ILE A 26 -4.95 3.55 3.51
C ILE A 26 -4.94 4.84 2.68
N VAL A 27 -6.07 5.53 2.56
CA VAL A 27 -6.16 6.79 1.81
C VAL A 27 -5.31 7.88 2.47
N ALA A 28 -5.41 8.04 3.79
CA ALA A 28 -4.64 9.03 4.54
C ALA A 28 -3.14 8.76 4.42
N SER A 29 -2.70 7.52 4.60
CA SER A 29 -1.29 7.15 4.45
C SER A 29 -0.78 7.39 3.03
N PHE A 30 -1.57 7.07 1.99
CA PHE A 30 -1.21 7.37 0.61
C PHE A 30 -1.05 8.86 0.33
N VAL A 31 -2.05 9.66 0.73
CA VAL A 31 -2.05 11.12 0.51
C VAL A 31 -0.92 11.81 1.27
N LEU A 32 -0.60 11.34 2.49
CA LEU A 32 0.45 11.91 3.32
C LEU A 32 1.85 11.41 2.94
N ALA A 33 2.00 10.17 2.46
CA ALA A 33 3.30 9.61 2.11
C ALA A 33 3.97 10.37 0.96
N ILE A 34 3.21 10.79 -0.05
CA ILE A 34 3.74 11.52 -1.22
C ILE A 34 4.44 12.83 -0.84
N PRO A 35 3.80 13.78 -0.11
CA PRO A 35 4.46 15.02 0.29
C PRO A 35 5.60 14.77 1.28
N ILE A 36 5.47 13.80 2.20
CA ILE A 36 6.53 13.45 3.16
C ILE A 36 7.76 12.91 2.43
N ALA A 37 7.58 11.98 1.49
CA ALA A 37 8.67 11.42 0.68
C ALA A 37 9.33 12.48 -0.20
N ARG A 38 8.54 13.38 -0.81
CA ARG A 38 9.08 14.52 -1.56
C ARG A 38 9.91 15.44 -0.68
N LEU A 39 9.44 15.75 0.54
CA LEU A 39 10.18 16.60 1.47
C LEU A 39 11.47 15.93 1.94
N ALA A 40 11.43 14.62 2.19
CA ALA A 40 12.60 13.81 2.49
C ALA A 40 13.65 13.86 1.36
N ARG A 41 13.22 13.87 0.10
CA ARG A 41 14.11 13.98 -1.06
C ARG A 41 14.78 15.36 -1.17
N VAL A 42 14.06 16.44 -0.85
CA VAL A 42 14.58 17.82 -0.94
C VAL A 42 15.56 18.13 0.19
N ALA A 43 15.34 17.59 1.39
CA ALA A 43 16.15 17.89 2.57
C ALA A 43 16.91 16.64 3.07
N ARG A 44 18.20 16.53 2.69
CA ARG A 44 19.09 15.42 3.10
C ARG A 44 19.05 15.04 4.59
N PRO A 45 19.12 15.96 5.57
CA PRO A 45 19.00 15.58 6.99
C PRO A 45 17.60 15.07 7.35
N LEU A 46 16.56 15.62 6.71
CA LEU A 46 15.18 15.19 6.89
C LEU A 46 14.93 13.80 6.28
N ARG A 47 15.67 13.41 5.23
CA ARG A 47 15.61 12.05 4.67
C ARG A 47 15.92 11.00 5.71
N ALA A 48 17.01 11.19 6.46
CA ALA A 48 17.41 10.26 7.51
C ALA A 48 16.34 10.19 8.60
N VAL A 49 15.79 11.33 9.03
CA VAL A 49 14.76 11.34 10.08
C VAL A 49 13.44 10.72 9.59
N LEU A 50 12.96 11.09 8.41
CA LEU A 50 11.65 10.67 7.91
C LEU A 50 11.67 9.23 7.43
N VAL A 51 12.66 8.82 6.61
CA VAL A 51 12.72 7.45 6.08
C VAL A 51 13.15 6.48 7.16
N THR A 52 14.26 6.73 7.86
CA THR A 52 14.72 5.83 8.93
C THR A 52 13.75 5.85 10.11
N GLY A 53 13.21 7.02 10.48
CA GLY A 53 12.20 7.12 11.53
C GLY A 53 10.91 6.36 11.20
N SER A 54 10.42 6.43 9.96
CA SER A 54 9.32 5.60 9.48
C SER A 54 9.63 4.10 9.58
N SER A 55 10.81 3.67 9.13
CA SER A 55 11.21 2.26 9.24
C SER A 55 11.35 1.79 10.68
N LEU A 56 11.86 2.65 11.58
CA LEU A 56 11.92 2.37 13.02
C LEU A 56 10.52 2.30 13.65
N LEU A 57 9.60 3.16 13.21
CA LEU A 57 8.22 3.14 13.67
C LEU A 57 7.54 1.81 13.32
N TYR A 58 7.86 1.21 12.16
CA TYR A 58 7.35 -0.11 11.79
C TYR A 58 7.80 -1.23 12.73
N ALA A 59 8.97 -1.07 13.36
CA ALA A 59 9.49 -2.02 14.35
C ALA A 59 8.74 -1.96 15.69
N VAL A 60 7.98 -0.88 15.95
CA VAL A 60 7.15 -0.78 17.16
C VAL A 60 5.98 -1.76 17.06
N PRO A 61 5.75 -2.62 18.08
CA PRO A 61 4.62 -3.52 18.09
C PRO A 61 3.30 -2.75 17.94
N SER A 62 2.47 -3.15 16.99
CA SER A 62 1.20 -2.47 16.70
C SER A 62 0.29 -2.38 17.92
N LEU A 63 0.28 -3.42 18.76
CA LEU A 63 -0.47 -3.45 20.01
C LEU A 63 -0.03 -2.35 20.98
N ALA A 64 1.28 -2.09 21.10
CA ALA A 64 1.79 -1.01 21.94
C ALA A 64 1.33 0.36 21.44
N LEU A 65 1.37 0.58 20.12
CA LEU A 65 0.90 1.83 19.52
C LEU A 65 -0.59 2.07 19.81
N PHE A 66 -1.43 1.05 19.65
CA PHE A 66 -2.86 1.16 19.96
C PHE A 66 -3.16 1.48 21.43
N VAL A 67 -2.31 1.04 22.36
CA VAL A 67 -2.47 1.32 23.81
C VAL A 67 -2.00 2.74 24.18
N ILE A 68 -0.92 3.22 23.55
CA ILE A 68 -0.32 4.53 23.85
C ILE A 68 -1.11 5.68 23.22
N LEU A 69 -1.61 5.50 22.00
CA LEU A 69 -2.19 6.57 21.20
C LEU A 69 -3.46 7.23 21.80
N PRO A 70 -4.39 6.51 22.48
CA PRO A 70 -5.51 7.12 23.20
C PRO A 70 -5.08 8.11 24.28
N ILE A 71 -3.95 7.85 24.95
CA ILE A 71 -3.40 8.69 26.01
C ILE A 71 -2.90 10.02 25.42
N ILE A 72 -2.28 9.95 24.23
CA ILE A 72 -1.74 11.13 23.54
C ILE A 72 -2.85 11.97 22.91
N LEU A 73 -3.86 11.31 22.31
CA LEU A 73 -4.91 11.99 21.55
C LEU A 73 -6.08 12.46 22.44
N ALA A 74 -6.08 12.12 23.73
CA ALA A 74 -7.17 12.35 24.69
C ALA A 74 -8.54 11.81 24.22
N THR A 75 -8.53 10.78 23.37
CA THR A 75 -9.73 10.09 22.86
C THR A 75 -9.94 8.76 23.58
N GLY A 76 -11.16 8.22 23.52
CA GLY A 76 -11.43 6.89 24.08
C GLY A 76 -10.61 5.79 23.40
N ILE A 77 -10.20 4.76 24.16
CA ILE A 77 -9.41 3.62 23.66
C ILE A 77 -10.09 2.91 22.47
N ARG A 78 -11.43 2.93 22.44
CA ARG A 78 -12.26 2.29 21.42
C ARG A 78 -12.75 3.24 20.32
N ASP A 79 -12.30 4.50 20.34
CA ASP A 79 -12.70 5.48 19.34
C ASP A 79 -12.17 5.06 17.95
N PRO A 80 -13.03 4.97 16.92
CA PRO A 80 -12.60 4.69 15.55
C PRO A 80 -11.47 5.61 15.07
N LEU A 81 -11.41 6.86 15.53
CA LEU A 81 -10.37 7.81 15.14
C LEU A 81 -8.98 7.35 15.60
N ASN A 82 -8.86 6.86 16.83
CA ASN A 82 -7.58 6.37 17.35
C ASN A 82 -7.05 5.21 16.51
N VAL A 83 -7.95 4.31 16.09
CA VAL A 83 -7.60 3.17 15.25
C VAL A 83 -7.12 3.63 13.88
N ILE A 84 -7.85 4.56 13.26
CA ILE A 84 -7.49 5.11 11.95
C ILE A 84 -6.11 5.80 12.01
N VAL A 85 -5.83 6.58 13.06
CA VAL A 85 -4.53 7.25 13.20
C VAL A 85 -3.40 6.24 13.38
N ALA A 86 -3.56 5.24 14.24
CA ALA A 86 -2.57 4.17 14.42
C ALA A 86 -2.27 3.44 13.10
N LEU A 87 -3.32 3.04 12.38
CA LEU A 87 -3.19 2.39 11.07
C LEU A 87 -2.56 3.32 10.03
N THR A 88 -2.86 4.62 10.06
CA THR A 88 -2.27 5.62 9.17
C THR A 88 -0.77 5.76 9.43
N LEU A 89 -0.35 5.83 10.69
CA LEU A 89 1.06 5.87 11.08
C LEU A 89 1.81 4.63 10.60
N TYR A 90 1.20 3.46 10.70
CA TYR A 90 1.80 2.22 10.21
C TYR A 90 1.85 2.17 8.68
N GLY A 91 0.80 2.66 8.01
CA GLY A 91 0.79 2.83 6.56
C GLY A 91 1.89 3.79 6.10
N LEU A 92 2.09 4.90 6.81
CA LEU A 92 3.19 5.84 6.56
C LEU A 92 4.57 5.21 6.79
N ALA A 93 4.71 4.39 7.82
CA ALA A 93 5.94 3.68 8.13
C ALA A 93 6.41 2.81 6.95
N LEU A 94 5.48 2.16 6.26
CA LEU A 94 5.74 1.36 5.06
C LEU A 94 5.83 2.18 3.78
N LEU A 95 4.93 3.15 3.60
CA LEU A 95 4.73 3.82 2.32
C LEU A 95 5.73 4.95 2.08
N VAL A 96 6.20 5.63 3.12
CA VAL A 96 7.18 6.72 2.99
C VAL A 96 8.51 6.21 2.40
N PRO A 97 9.15 5.15 2.93
CA PRO A 97 10.35 4.58 2.31
C PRO A 97 10.10 4.11 0.88
N ALA A 98 9.03 3.35 0.65
CA ALA A 98 8.70 2.84 -0.68
C ALA A 98 8.47 3.97 -1.71
N THR A 99 7.83 5.07 -1.29
CA THR A 99 7.59 6.23 -2.15
C THR A 99 8.87 7.02 -2.39
N ALA A 100 9.73 7.18 -1.37
CA ALA A 100 11.03 7.83 -1.53
C ALA A 100 11.92 7.07 -2.51
N ASP A 101 11.99 5.73 -2.37
CA ASP A 101 12.75 4.87 -3.28
C ASP A 101 12.18 4.90 -4.71
N ALA A 102 10.85 4.94 -4.85
CA ALA A 102 10.19 5.07 -6.15
C ALA A 102 10.51 6.41 -6.86
N LEU A 103 10.58 7.52 -6.11
CA LEU A 103 10.95 8.83 -6.64
C LEU A 103 12.45 8.89 -6.99
N ASP A 104 13.30 8.26 -6.16
CA ASP A 104 14.74 8.18 -6.40
C ASP A 104 15.11 7.28 -7.60
N ALA A 105 14.24 6.32 -7.95
CA ALA A 105 14.41 5.45 -9.13
C ALA A 105 14.13 6.13 -10.48
N VAL A 106 13.59 7.35 -10.49
CA VAL A 106 13.32 8.10 -11.73
C VAL A 106 14.64 8.58 -12.34
N ASP A 107 14.88 8.27 -13.62
CA ASP A 107 16.11 8.61 -14.33
C ASP A 107 16.35 10.14 -14.33
N ALA A 108 17.51 10.54 -13.80
CA ALA A 108 17.97 11.91 -13.76
C ALA A 108 18.02 12.55 -15.16
N ARG A 109 18.31 11.79 -16.22
CA ARG A 109 18.35 12.29 -17.61
C ARG A 109 16.99 12.82 -18.05
N VAL A 110 15.90 12.19 -17.60
CA VAL A 110 14.53 12.63 -17.90
C VAL A 110 14.20 13.92 -17.14
N LEU A 111 14.68 14.06 -15.91
CA LEU A 111 14.51 15.27 -15.10
C LEU A 111 15.32 16.45 -15.65
N ASP A 112 16.54 16.21 -16.11
CA ASP A 112 17.40 17.22 -16.75
C ASP A 112 16.77 17.70 -18.06
N ALA A 113 16.23 16.79 -18.88
CA ALA A 113 15.49 17.13 -20.09
C ALA A 113 14.24 17.97 -19.79
N ALA A 114 13.45 17.60 -18.78
CA ALA A 114 12.29 18.38 -18.37
C ALA A 114 12.69 19.80 -17.89
N THR A 115 13.82 19.91 -17.20
CA THR A 115 14.37 21.19 -16.76
C THR A 115 14.86 22.04 -17.94
N ALA A 116 15.53 21.43 -18.92
CA ALA A 116 15.97 22.10 -20.15
C ALA A 116 14.80 22.62 -21.00
N MET A 117 13.64 21.97 -20.92
CA MET A 117 12.39 22.42 -21.53
C MET A 117 11.69 23.55 -20.74
N GLY A 118 12.34 24.11 -19.70
CA GLY A 118 11.82 25.22 -18.91
C GLY A 118 10.73 24.84 -17.90
N MET A 119 10.61 23.56 -17.55
CA MET A 119 9.57 23.10 -16.62
C MET A 119 9.92 23.48 -15.17
N GLY A 120 9.02 24.23 -14.51
CA GLY A 120 9.17 24.57 -13.09
C GLY A 120 9.14 23.35 -12.16
N ARG A 121 9.78 23.44 -10.99
CA ARG A 121 9.96 22.31 -10.03
C ARG A 121 8.65 21.59 -9.67
N LEU A 122 7.58 22.33 -9.41
CA LEU A 122 6.29 21.72 -9.03
C LEU A 122 5.60 21.06 -10.23
N ARG A 123 5.69 21.67 -11.41
CA ARG A 123 5.16 21.11 -12.65
C ARG A 123 5.91 19.83 -13.01
N CYS A 124 7.25 19.86 -12.98
CA CYS A 124 8.09 18.69 -13.22
C CYS A 124 7.76 17.54 -12.28
N PHE A 125 7.59 17.82 -10.98
CA PHE A 125 7.16 16.81 -10.02
C PHE A 125 5.81 16.18 -10.37
N LEU A 126 4.77 16.99 -10.61
CA LEU A 126 3.42 16.49 -10.83
C LEU A 126 3.21 15.82 -12.20
N THR A 127 3.90 16.29 -13.25
CA THR A 127 3.68 15.80 -14.63
C THR A 127 4.73 14.84 -15.15
N VAL A 128 5.90 14.74 -14.50
CA VAL A 128 7.01 13.88 -14.96
C VAL A 128 7.39 12.88 -13.86
N GLU A 129 7.83 13.38 -12.71
CA GLU A 129 8.37 12.53 -11.64
C GLU A 129 7.31 11.58 -11.04
N LEU A 130 6.16 12.13 -10.63
CA LEU A 130 5.09 11.37 -9.98
C LEU A 130 4.46 10.31 -10.92
N PRO A 131 4.16 10.60 -12.20
CA PRO A 131 3.67 9.59 -13.15
C PRO A 131 4.68 8.47 -13.46
N LEU A 132 5.99 8.78 -13.44
CA LEU A 132 7.06 7.79 -13.66
C LEU A 132 7.28 6.92 -12.42
N ALA A 133 7.21 7.48 -11.22
CA ALA A 133 7.31 6.76 -9.95
C ALA A 133 6.02 5.99 -9.60
N GLY A 134 4.88 6.40 -10.15
CA GLY A 134 3.54 5.85 -9.89
C GLY A 134 3.44 4.32 -9.85
N PRO A 135 4.05 3.56 -10.78
CA PRO A 135 3.97 2.09 -10.77
C PRO A 135 4.64 1.48 -9.54
N ALA A 136 5.80 2.02 -9.14
CA ALA A 136 6.50 1.57 -7.94
C ALA A 136 5.74 1.99 -6.66
N ILE A 137 5.21 3.21 -6.61
CA ILE A 137 4.35 3.65 -5.50
C ILE A 137 3.12 2.74 -5.36
N LEU A 138 2.50 2.34 -6.48
CA LEU A 138 1.38 1.42 -6.50
C LEU A 138 1.76 0.05 -5.89
N THR A 139 2.95 -0.47 -6.17
CA THR A 139 3.42 -1.71 -5.52
C THR A 139 3.56 -1.57 -4.01
N GLY A 140 4.07 -0.43 -3.54
CA GLY A 140 4.12 -0.12 -2.10
C GLY A 140 2.72 -0.02 -1.48
N LEU A 141 1.78 0.66 -2.16
CA LEU A 141 0.40 0.82 -1.70
C LEU A 141 -0.33 -0.52 -1.54
N ARG A 142 -0.04 -1.50 -2.42
CA ARG A 142 -0.59 -2.87 -2.31
C ARG A 142 -0.12 -3.57 -1.03
N VAL A 143 1.18 -3.48 -0.72
CA VAL A 143 1.72 -4.02 0.53
C VAL A 143 1.09 -3.36 1.75
N VAL A 144 0.91 -2.04 1.72
CA VAL A 144 0.22 -1.29 2.79
C VAL A 144 -1.22 -1.73 2.93
N THR A 145 -1.95 -1.87 1.83
CA THR A 145 -3.36 -2.28 1.83
C THR A 145 -3.54 -3.63 2.54
N VAL A 146 -2.77 -4.65 2.14
CA VAL A 146 -2.85 -5.99 2.74
C VAL A 146 -2.42 -5.95 4.22
N SER A 147 -1.35 -5.21 4.52
CA SER A 147 -0.84 -5.06 5.88
C SER A 147 -1.84 -4.37 6.81
N THR A 148 -2.47 -3.28 6.37
CA THR A 148 -3.49 -2.53 7.14
C THR A 148 -4.71 -3.40 7.44
N ILE A 149 -5.17 -4.21 6.47
CA ILE A 149 -6.29 -5.15 6.67
C ILE A 149 -5.90 -6.18 7.74
N SER A 150 -4.69 -6.73 7.67
CA SER A 150 -4.16 -7.64 8.70
C SER A 150 -4.13 -6.97 10.08
N LEU A 151 -3.59 -5.76 10.20
CA LEU A 151 -3.49 -5.02 11.46
C LEU A 151 -4.85 -4.65 12.06
N THR A 152 -5.83 -4.36 11.21
CA THR A 152 -7.19 -4.03 11.65
C THR A 152 -7.84 -5.22 12.37
N THR A 153 -7.44 -6.46 12.06
CA THR A 153 -7.90 -7.64 12.83
C THR A 153 -7.32 -7.68 14.24
N VAL A 154 -6.07 -7.25 14.43
CA VAL A 154 -5.41 -7.20 15.74
C VAL A 154 -6.14 -6.23 16.68
N GLY A 155 -6.73 -5.16 16.13
CA GLY A 155 -7.56 -4.22 16.89
C GLY A 155 -8.75 -4.86 17.61
N ALA A 156 -9.22 -6.04 17.17
CA ALA A 156 -10.31 -6.75 17.83
C ALA A 156 -9.94 -7.20 19.26
N VAL A 157 -8.65 -7.48 19.52
CA VAL A 157 -8.14 -7.83 20.86
C VAL A 157 -8.37 -6.68 21.86
N LEU A 158 -8.45 -5.44 21.36
CA LEU A 158 -8.70 -4.25 22.17
C LEU A 158 -10.20 -3.93 22.31
N GLY A 159 -11.07 -4.82 21.82
CA GLY A 159 -12.51 -4.63 21.83
C GLY A 159 -13.03 -3.69 20.75
N VAL A 160 -12.24 -3.44 19.70
CA VAL A 160 -12.67 -2.68 18.53
C VAL A 160 -13.49 -3.59 17.61
N ARG A 161 -14.61 -3.08 17.09
CA ARG A 161 -15.43 -3.82 16.12
C ARG A 161 -14.68 -3.93 14.79
N SER A 162 -14.30 -5.15 14.41
CA SER A 162 -13.74 -5.47 13.11
C SER A 162 -13.99 -6.95 12.79
N LEU A 163 -13.63 -7.44 11.59
CA LEU A 163 -13.67 -8.88 11.27
C LEU A 163 -12.82 -9.73 12.23
N GLY A 164 -11.79 -9.16 12.86
CA GLY A 164 -10.99 -9.85 13.86
C GLY A 164 -11.79 -10.26 15.11
N TRP A 165 -12.98 -9.67 15.32
CA TRP A 165 -13.85 -10.02 16.44
C TRP A 165 -14.31 -11.48 16.35
N LEU A 166 -14.52 -12.00 15.14
CA LEU A 166 -14.84 -13.41 14.89
C LEU A 166 -13.70 -14.35 15.38
N PHE A 167 -12.45 -13.87 15.37
CA PHE A 167 -11.35 -14.64 15.96
C PHE A 167 -11.49 -14.68 17.47
N THR A 168 -11.58 -13.52 18.10
CA THR A 168 -11.62 -13.41 19.56
C THR A 168 -12.84 -14.11 20.15
N ASP A 169 -14.02 -13.94 19.56
CA ASP A 169 -15.26 -14.57 20.03
C ASP A 169 -15.25 -16.08 19.76
N GLY A 170 -14.86 -16.50 18.55
CA GLY A 170 -14.73 -17.90 18.19
C GLY A 170 -13.73 -18.66 19.08
N PHE A 171 -12.60 -18.04 19.44
CA PHE A 171 -11.64 -18.61 20.40
C PHE A 171 -12.22 -18.70 21.81
N GLN A 172 -12.90 -17.65 22.30
CA GLN A 172 -13.51 -17.64 23.63
C GLN A 172 -14.63 -18.67 23.78
N ARG A 173 -15.41 -18.88 22.72
CA ARG A 173 -16.56 -19.80 22.71
C ARG A 173 -16.22 -21.21 22.23
N GLY A 174 -14.99 -21.44 21.77
CA GLY A 174 -14.56 -22.73 21.22
C GLY A 174 -15.23 -23.10 19.88
N ILE A 175 -15.70 -22.12 19.11
CA ILE A 175 -16.43 -22.34 17.85
C ILE A 175 -15.47 -22.22 16.68
N THR A 176 -14.89 -23.34 16.25
CA THR A 176 -13.93 -23.37 15.12
C THR A 176 -14.52 -22.82 13.82
N ALA A 177 -15.81 -23.04 13.57
CA ALA A 177 -16.50 -22.55 12.38
C ALA A 177 -16.48 -21.01 12.29
N GLU A 178 -16.56 -20.32 13.41
CA GLU A 178 -16.55 -18.86 13.49
C GLU A 178 -15.16 -18.30 13.17
N ILE A 179 -14.11 -18.92 13.74
CA ILE A 179 -12.70 -18.55 13.49
C ILE A 179 -12.36 -18.71 12.01
N VAL A 180 -12.71 -19.86 11.41
CA VAL A 180 -12.46 -20.14 9.99
C VAL A 180 -13.22 -19.16 9.09
N THR A 181 -14.46 -18.83 9.46
CA THR A 181 -15.26 -17.84 8.72
C THR A 181 -14.60 -16.47 8.75
N GLY A 182 -14.15 -16.00 9.92
CA GLY A 182 -13.41 -14.74 10.04
C GLY A 182 -12.12 -14.73 9.22
N LEU A 183 -11.43 -15.87 9.14
CA LEU A 183 -10.13 -15.98 8.48
C LEU A 183 -10.30 -15.87 6.97
N VAL A 184 -11.22 -16.67 6.42
CA VAL A 184 -11.56 -16.65 5.01
C VAL A 184 -12.14 -15.30 4.61
N ALA A 185 -13.03 -14.72 5.42
CA ALA A 185 -13.60 -13.40 5.14
C ALA A 185 -12.54 -12.30 5.11
N THR A 186 -11.61 -12.30 6.08
CA THR A 186 -10.52 -11.31 6.12
C THR A 186 -9.57 -11.49 4.93
N ALA A 187 -9.17 -12.72 4.62
CA ALA A 187 -8.29 -13.00 3.48
C ALA A 187 -8.94 -12.62 2.14
N ALA A 188 -10.22 -12.95 1.96
CA ALA A 188 -10.99 -12.55 0.79
C ALA A 188 -11.07 -11.02 0.68
N LEU A 189 -11.35 -10.32 1.78
CA LEU A 189 -11.40 -8.85 1.81
C LEU A 189 -10.05 -8.24 1.43
N ALA A 190 -8.94 -8.81 1.93
CA ALA A 190 -7.58 -8.36 1.60
C ALA A 190 -7.30 -8.47 0.09
N LEU A 191 -7.64 -9.61 -0.50
CA LEU A 191 -7.45 -9.84 -1.94
C LEU A 191 -8.36 -8.95 -2.80
N ILE A 192 -9.61 -8.72 -2.37
CA ILE A 192 -10.54 -7.84 -3.07
C ILE A 192 -10.03 -6.40 -3.05
N LEU A 193 -9.59 -5.89 -1.90
CA LEU A 193 -9.06 -4.52 -1.82
C LEU A 193 -7.73 -4.37 -2.55
N ASP A 194 -6.81 -5.34 -2.47
CA ASP A 194 -5.59 -5.35 -3.26
C ASP A 194 -5.88 -5.34 -4.77
N GLY A 195 -6.83 -6.17 -5.21
CA GLY A 195 -7.30 -6.20 -6.59
C GLY A 195 -7.93 -4.88 -7.03
N LEU A 196 -8.69 -4.21 -6.16
CA LEU A 196 -9.27 -2.90 -6.42
C LEU A 196 -8.18 -1.82 -6.55
N VAL A 197 -7.20 -1.82 -5.66
CA VAL A 197 -6.04 -0.91 -5.73
C VAL A 197 -5.28 -1.13 -7.03
N LEU A 198 -5.04 -2.39 -7.41
CA LEU A 198 -4.40 -2.72 -8.68
C LEU A 198 -5.23 -2.23 -9.88
N ALA A 199 -6.54 -2.44 -9.88
CA ALA A 199 -7.45 -2.01 -10.94
C ALA A 199 -7.52 -0.47 -11.08
N LEU A 200 -7.55 0.24 -9.95
CA LEU A 200 -7.51 1.70 -9.93
C LEU A 200 -6.15 2.22 -10.42
N GLY A 201 -5.04 1.65 -9.94
CA GLY A 201 -3.70 2.03 -10.37
C GLY A 201 -3.49 1.80 -11.86
N ARG A 202 -4.03 0.70 -12.37
CA ARG A 202 -4.15 0.38 -13.79
C ARG A 202 -4.86 1.49 -14.56
N LEU A 203 -6.07 1.87 -14.17
CA LEU A 203 -6.84 2.94 -14.81
C LEU A 203 -6.11 4.30 -14.79
N CYS A 204 -5.42 4.60 -13.69
CA CYS A 204 -4.66 5.85 -13.52
C CYS A 204 -3.31 5.88 -14.25
N LEU A 205 -2.72 4.71 -14.54
CA LEU A 205 -1.38 4.58 -15.14
C LEU A 205 -1.41 3.83 -16.48
N PRO A 206 -2.18 4.28 -17.49
CA PRO A 206 -2.38 3.54 -18.73
C PRO A 206 -1.15 3.40 -19.63
N TRP A 207 -0.07 4.12 -19.35
CA TRP A 207 1.19 4.02 -20.10
C TRP A 207 2.05 2.83 -19.68
N THR A 208 1.79 2.25 -18.50
CA THR A 208 2.61 1.18 -17.93
C THR A 208 2.37 -0.17 -18.59
N TRP A 209 1.12 -0.46 -18.97
CA TRP A 209 0.76 -1.72 -19.61
C TRP A 209 0.89 -1.70 -21.13
N LYS A 210 0.87 -0.51 -21.78
CA LYS A 210 0.86 -0.43 -23.25
C LYS A 210 2.22 -0.83 -23.83
N ARG A 211 3.32 -0.53 -23.12
CA ARG A 211 4.68 -0.88 -23.55
C ARG A 211 5.06 -2.35 -23.35
N ALA A 212 4.40 -3.08 -22.45
CA ALA A 212 4.68 -4.50 -22.27
C ALA A 212 4.25 -5.34 -23.48
N GLY A 213 3.29 -4.86 -24.28
CA GLY A 213 2.90 -5.49 -25.54
C GLY A 213 3.89 -5.26 -26.69
N ASP A 214 4.56 -4.10 -26.72
CA ASP A 214 5.45 -3.71 -27.83
C ASP A 214 6.88 -4.25 -27.68
N ALA A 215 7.36 -4.48 -26.45
CA ALA A 215 8.69 -5.00 -26.19
C ALA A 215 8.86 -6.51 -26.50
N GLY A 216 7.76 -7.23 -26.76
CA GLY A 216 7.75 -8.64 -27.17
C GLY A 216 7.98 -8.87 -28.66
N ALA A 217 7.95 -7.82 -29.49
CA ALA A 217 8.15 -7.91 -30.93
C ALA A 217 9.59 -7.55 -31.31
N VAL A 218 10.57 -8.33 -30.83
CA VAL A 218 11.88 -8.34 -31.50
C VAL A 218 11.67 -9.10 -32.82
N PRO A 219 11.78 -8.46 -34.00
CA PRO A 219 11.63 -9.18 -35.26
C PRO A 219 12.76 -10.21 -35.37
N ALA A 220 12.39 -11.49 -35.39
CA ALA A 220 13.29 -12.64 -35.50
C ALA A 220 14.26 -12.58 -36.71
N GLY A 221 14.03 -11.66 -37.66
CA GLY A 221 14.89 -11.42 -38.81
C GLY A 221 16.25 -10.79 -38.51
N ALA A 222 16.44 -10.12 -37.37
CA ALA A 222 17.72 -9.49 -37.04
C ALA A 222 18.83 -10.49 -36.66
N CYS A 223 18.46 -11.67 -36.14
CA CYS A 223 19.41 -12.72 -35.77
C CYS A 223 19.95 -13.49 -36.99
N ALA A 224 19.15 -13.60 -38.07
CA ALA A 224 19.54 -14.33 -39.28
C ALA A 224 20.55 -13.54 -40.15
N ALA A 225 20.50 -12.21 -40.15
CA ALA A 225 21.42 -11.37 -40.93
C ALA A 225 22.85 -11.36 -40.37
N ALA A 226 23.02 -11.57 -39.06
CA ALA A 226 24.34 -11.65 -38.42
C ALA A 226 25.07 -12.97 -38.70
N ALA A 227 24.34 -14.06 -38.94
CA ALA A 227 24.91 -15.38 -39.23
C ALA A 227 25.50 -15.47 -40.66
N ASN A 228 24.83 -14.86 -41.65
CA ASN A 228 25.23 -14.99 -43.06
C ASN A 228 26.48 -14.15 -43.44
N SER A 229 26.90 -13.22 -42.58
CA SER A 229 28.09 -12.39 -42.81
C SER A 229 29.40 -13.08 -42.41
N GLN A 230 29.33 -14.22 -41.72
CA GLN A 230 30.51 -14.97 -41.26
C GLN A 230 30.90 -16.15 -42.17
N GLU A 231 30.00 -16.65 -43.03
CA GLU A 231 30.32 -17.76 -43.95
C GLU A 231 31.00 -17.33 -45.26
N GLY A 232 31.00 -16.04 -45.61
CA GLY A 232 31.61 -15.53 -46.85
C GLY A 232 33.13 -15.27 -46.81
N LYS A 233 33.83 -15.72 -45.76
CA LYS A 233 35.27 -15.43 -45.54
C LYS A 233 36.15 -16.68 -45.33
N ALA A 234 35.65 -17.86 -45.65
CA ALA A 234 36.44 -19.09 -45.67
C ALA A 234 36.88 -19.45 -47.09
#